data_AF-A0A4V1UJ77-F1
#
_entry.id   AF-A0A4V1UJ77-F1
#
_cell.length_a   1.000
_cell.length_b   1.000
_cell.length_c   1.000
_cell.angle_alpha   90.00
_cell.angle_beta   90.00
_cell.angle_gamma   90.00
#
_symmetry.space_group_name_H-M   'P 1'
#
loop_
_entity.id
_entity.type
_entity.pdbx_description
1 polymer ?
#
loop_
_entity_poly.entity_id
_entity_poly.type
_entity_poly.pdbx_seq_one_letter_code
_entity_poly.pdbx_strand_id
1 'polypeptide(L)' 'WWSYRAQDFRKSNRGLRLDHIWTSPGLTGAVVKDTARIHDDVREWDRPSDHAPVTVDLDV' A
#
# COMPACT_ATOMS: atom_id res chain seq x y z
N TRP A 1 -4.81 3.01 -4.22
CA TRP A 1 -6.17 2.85 -4.77
C TRP A 1 -6.13 3.00 -6.29
N TRP A 2 -6.84 2.13 -7.03
CA TRP A 2 -7.10 2.26 -8.47
C TRP A 2 -8.57 1.94 -8.76
N SER A 3 -9.22 2.72 -9.63
CA SER A 3 -10.62 2.47 -9.99
C SER A 3 -10.81 1.12 -10.71
N TYR A 4 -11.89 0.40 -10.38
CA TYR A 4 -12.35 -0.77 -11.14
C TYR A 4 -12.68 -0.49 -12.61
N ARG A 5 -12.83 0.78 -13.01
CA ARG A 5 -13.09 1.15 -14.42
C ARG A 5 -11.89 0.95 -15.33
N ALA A 6 -10.67 0.89 -14.78
CA ALA A 6 -9.48 0.58 -15.55
C ALA A 6 -9.31 -0.94 -15.64
N GLN A 7 -9.52 -1.49 -16.84
CA GLN A 7 -9.36 -2.95 -17.08
C GLN A 7 -7.94 -3.43 -16.79
N ASP A 8 -6.93 -2.64 -17.16
CA ASP A 8 -5.53 -2.83 -16.80
C ASP A 8 -5.03 -1.59 -16.05
N PHE A 9 -4.90 -1.72 -14.73
CA PHE A 9 -4.46 -0.62 -13.88
C PHE A 9 -2.97 -0.32 -14.04
N ARG A 10 -2.13 -1.30 -14.42
CA ARG A 10 -0.67 -1.12 -14.64
C ARG A 10 -0.41 -0.27 -15.87
N LYS A 11 -1.15 -0.50 -16.96
CA LYS A 11 -0.96 0.23 -18.23
C LYS A 11 -1.11 1.74 -18.07
N SER A 12 -2.06 2.20 -17.25
CA SER A 12 -2.26 3.64 -17.03
C SER A 12 -1.57 4.14 -15.76
N ASN A 13 -1.43 3.29 -14.75
CA ASN A 13 -0.91 3.59 -13.42
C ASN A 13 -1.45 4.89 -12.78
N ARG A 14 -2.73 5.23 -13.04
CA ARG A 14 -3.38 6.46 -12.56
C ARG A 14 -4.07 6.24 -11.21
N GLY A 15 -3.32 5.74 -10.23
CA GLY A 15 -3.82 5.49 -8.88
C GLY A 15 -3.76 6.71 -7.98
N LEU A 16 -4.37 6.60 -6.80
CA LEU A 16 -4.24 7.56 -5.70
C LEU A 16 -3.58 6.89 -4.48
N ARG A 17 -2.74 7.64 -3.75
CA ARG A 17 -2.21 7.25 -2.44
C ARG A 17 -3.17 7.78 -1.36
N LEU A 18 -4.04 6.91 -0.85
CA LEU A 18 -5.05 7.27 0.15
C LEU A 18 -4.79 6.59 1.50
N ASP A 19 -4.23 5.38 1.47
CA ASP A 19 -3.92 4.57 2.64
C ASP A 19 -2.52 4.88 3.18
N HIS A 20 -2.43 5.18 4.48
CA HIS A 20 -1.20 5.58 5.16
C HIS A 20 -1.07 4.90 6.52
N ILE A 21 0.18 4.64 6.95
CA ILE A 21 0.50 4.21 8.31
C ILE A 21 1.28 5.34 8.97
N TRP A 22 0.72 5.90 10.05
CA TRP A 22 1.36 6.94 10.84
C TRP A 22 1.65 6.41 12.24
N THR A 23 2.80 6.77 12.80
CA THR A 23 3.22 6.38 14.15
C THR A 23 3.21 7.58 15.09
N SER A 24 2.96 7.32 16.37
CA SER A 24 3.17 8.32 17.43
C SER A 24 4.67 8.51 17.67
N PRO A 25 5.11 9.62 18.29
CA PRO A 25 6.53 9.85 18.58
C PRO A 25 7.20 8.72 19.38
N GLY A 26 6.46 8.07 20.28
CA GLY A 26 6.98 6.95 21.08
C GLY A 26 7.15 5.65 20.28
N LEU A 27 6.44 5.48 19.17
CA LEU A 27 6.52 4.29 18.32
C LEU A 27 7.42 4.49 17.09
N THR A 28 7.67 5.74 16.67
CA THR A 28 8.48 6.06 15.49
C THR A 28 9.88 5.43 15.54
N GLY A 29 10.47 5.28 16.74
CA GLY A 29 11.79 4.63 16.91
C GLY A 29 11.79 3.14 16.60
N ALA A 30 10.63 2.46 16.70
CA ALA A 30 10.47 1.04 16.38
C ALA A 30 10.30 0.77 14.88
N VAL A 31 10.12 1.80 14.05
CA VAL A 31 9.91 1.61 12.60
C VAL A 31 11.20 1.10 11.96
N VAL A 32 11.14 -0.11 11.40
CA VAL A 32 12.27 -0.69 10.68
C VAL A 32 12.44 0.06 9.36
N LYS A 33 13.62 0.64 9.15
CA LYS A 33 13.94 1.41 7.93
C LYS A 33 13.74 0.55 6.69
N ASP A 34 13.23 1.19 5.63
CA ASP A 34 13.04 0.59 4.29
C ASP A 34 12.06 -0.61 4.23
N THR A 35 11.25 -0.85 5.28
CA THR A 35 10.21 -1.90 5.28
C THR A 35 8.83 -1.41 4.85
N ALA A 36 8.65 -0.09 4.71
CA ALA A 36 7.41 0.48 4.23
C ALA A 36 7.15 0.03 2.78
N ARG A 37 6.11 -0.78 2.56
CA ARG A 37 5.79 -1.35 1.25
C ARG A 37 4.33 -1.14 0.90
N ILE A 38 4.08 -0.92 -0.38
CA ILE A 38 2.75 -1.03 -0.98
C ILE A 38 2.76 -2.28 -1.84
N HIS A 39 1.85 -3.19 -1.54
CA HIS A 39 1.73 -4.49 -2.20
C HIS A 39 0.83 -4.36 -3.41
N ASP A 40 1.27 -3.60 -4.42
CA ASP A 40 0.48 -3.32 -5.62
C ASP A 40 0.33 -4.53 -6.54
N ASP A 41 1.18 -5.54 -6.39
CA ASP A 41 1.08 -6.85 -7.04
C ASP A 41 -0.20 -7.61 -6.65
N VAL A 42 -0.72 -7.38 -5.45
CA VAL A 42 -1.98 -7.96 -4.97
C VAL A 42 -3.18 -7.49 -5.81
N ARG A 43 -3.08 -6.35 -6.50
CA ARG A 43 -4.11 -5.87 -7.43
C ARG A 43 -4.21 -6.68 -8.72
N GLU A 44 -3.26 -7.59 -8.97
CA GLU A 44 -3.26 -8.49 -10.12
C GLU A 44 -3.91 -9.85 -9.80
N TRP A 45 -4.33 -10.08 -8.55
CA TRP A 45 -5.01 -11.32 -8.14
C TRP A 45 -6.41 -11.45 -8.76
N ASP A 46 -7.03 -12.62 -8.66
CA ASP A 46 -8.42 -12.79 -9.07
C ASP A 46 -9.36 -12.02 -8.12
N ARG A 47 -10.23 -11.19 -8.70
CA ARG A 47 -11.19 -10.31 -7.99
C ARG A 47 -10.58 -9.54 -6.81
N PRO A 48 -9.55 -8.69 -7.02
CA PRO A 48 -8.90 -7.97 -5.93
C PRO A 48 -9.72 -6.76 -5.48
N SER A 49 -9.48 -6.31 -4.24
CA SER A 49 -9.92 -4.99 -3.76
C SER A 49 -9.34 -3.85 -4.61
N ASP A 50 -10.02 -2.71 -4.72
CA ASP A 50 -9.53 -1.49 -5.41
C ASP A 50 -8.42 -0.76 -4.65
N HIS A 51 -8.21 -1.11 -3.39
CA HIS A 51 -7.04 -0.71 -2.60
C HIS A 51 -5.93 -1.78 -2.65
N ALA A 52 -4.68 -1.32 -2.58
CA ALA A 52 -3.53 -2.19 -2.39
C ALA A 52 -3.13 -2.14 -0.90
N PRO A 53 -2.82 -3.28 -0.26
CA PRO A 53 -2.33 -3.28 1.11
C PRO A 53 -1.06 -2.43 1.26
N VAL A 54 -0.91 -1.81 2.41
CA VAL A 54 0.32 -1.11 2.82
C VAL A 54 0.79 -1.70 4.14
N THR A 55 2.11 -1.90 4.28
CA THR A 55 2.71 -2.45 5.49
C THR A 55 3.95 -1.65 5.88
N VAL A 56 4.33 -1.76 7.14
CA VAL A 56 5.62 -1.37 7.70
C VAL A 56 5.92 -2.33 8.85
N ASP A 57 7.18 -2.68 9.04
CA ASP A 57 7.58 -3.55 10.14
C ASP A 57 7.97 -2.70 11.36
N LEU A 58 7.64 -3.22 12.54
CA LEU A 58 7.98 -2.62 13.83
C LEU A 58 8.85 -3.59 14.63
N ASP A 59 9.94 -3.09 15.20
CA ASP A 59 10.83 -3.79 16.12
C ASP A 59 10.61 -3.22 17.54
N VAL A 60 9.89 -3.96 18.38
CA VAL A 60 9.35 -3.50 19.68
C VAL A 60 9.80 -4.37 20.85
#